data_AF-A0A1X7K2Q7-F1
#
_entry.id   AF-A0A1X7K2Q7-F1
#
_cell.length_a   1.000
_cell.length_b   1.000
_cell.length_c   1.000
_cell.angle_alpha   90.00
_cell.angle_beta   90.00
_cell.angle_gamma   90.00
#
_symmetry.space_group_name_H-M   'P 1'
#
loop_
_entity.id
_entity.type
_entity.pdbx_description
1 polymer ?
#
loop_
_entity_poly.entity_id
_entity_poly.type
_entity_poly.pdbx_seq_one_letter_code
_entity_poly.pdbx_strand_id
1 'polypeptide(L)'
;MTESTLHSLRTSALVEARMIAESPNGLILPRVADAGIGAAIWRRSLSPGFARWVDEIPLEQLPALRSVVGLRSVESAVHTACDISGLPRGEMRDLFASDIAALALVFAQVAASPVLHLRLEAVTTDACRRYHIDRMPSRLVCSYRGPGTQFAHEDAEGNIIPVTRMKSGEVAIMRGTLWPGEEVTRLLHRSPPIKGTGQARLFLALDPAIDPDDRRRLH
;
A
#
# COMPACT_ATOMS: atom_id res chain seq x y z
N MET A 1 -3.84 5.28 -60.17
CA MET A 1 -4.79 6.34 -59.78
C MET A 1 -6.02 5.63 -59.24
N THR A 2 -6.35 5.60 -57.96
CA THR A 2 -5.90 6.32 -56.77
C THR A 2 -6.16 5.42 -55.55
N GLU A 3 -5.15 5.29 -54.70
CA GLU A 3 -5.28 4.84 -53.31
C GLU A 3 -6.22 5.76 -52.54
N SER A 4 -6.93 5.22 -51.55
CA SER A 4 -6.91 5.78 -50.18
C SER A 4 -7.64 4.85 -49.23
N THR A 5 -6.85 3.98 -48.59
CA THR A 5 -7.24 3.24 -47.40
C THR A 5 -7.13 4.19 -46.21
N LEU A 6 -8.25 4.75 -45.76
CA LEU A 6 -8.31 5.48 -44.49
C LEU A 6 -8.29 4.47 -43.33
N HIS A 7 -7.09 4.05 -42.94
CA HIS A 7 -6.87 3.38 -41.67
C HIS A 7 -7.02 4.43 -40.57
N SER A 8 -8.22 4.49 -39.99
CA SER A 8 -8.49 5.29 -38.79
C SER A 8 -7.61 4.77 -37.65
N LEU A 9 -6.52 5.49 -37.36
CA LEU A 9 -5.81 5.40 -36.09
C LEU A 9 -6.78 5.86 -35.00
N ARG A 10 -7.63 4.95 -34.52
CA ARG A 10 -8.24 5.09 -33.20
C ARG A 10 -7.10 4.95 -32.21
N THR A 11 -6.59 6.07 -31.74
CA THR A 11 -5.94 6.13 -30.43
C THR A 11 -7.00 5.63 -29.45
N SER A 12 -6.95 4.34 -29.11
CA SER A 12 -7.70 3.83 -27.98
C SER A 12 -7.23 4.67 -26.80
N ALA A 13 -8.11 5.54 -26.29
CA ALA A 13 -7.85 6.21 -25.04
C ALA A 13 -7.64 5.09 -24.02
N LEU A 14 -6.43 5.02 -23.44
CA LEU A 14 -6.14 4.06 -22.38
C LEU A 14 -7.24 4.18 -21.33
N VAL A 15 -7.81 3.06 -20.92
CA VAL A 15 -8.81 3.06 -19.86
C VAL A 15 -8.08 3.41 -18.56
N GLU A 16 -8.45 4.51 -17.91
CA GLU A 16 -7.73 5.02 -16.75
C GLU A 16 -8.34 4.54 -15.43
N ALA A 17 -7.49 4.00 -14.56
CA ALA A 17 -7.84 3.75 -13.17
C ALA A 17 -7.45 4.96 -12.31
N ARG A 18 -8.43 5.82 -12.02
CA ARG A 18 -8.25 7.05 -11.23
C ARG A 18 -9.11 7.13 -9.98
N MET A 19 -10.18 6.34 -9.89
CA MET A 19 -11.12 6.44 -8.77
C MET A 19 -10.54 5.84 -7.50
N ILE A 20 -11.01 6.35 -6.37
CA ILE A 20 -10.77 5.76 -5.04
C ILE A 20 -12.09 5.14 -4.58
N ALA A 21 -12.07 3.84 -4.27
CA ALA A 21 -13.16 3.17 -3.58
C ALA A 21 -12.88 3.24 -2.07
N GLU A 22 -13.81 3.71 -1.24
CA GLU A 22 -13.56 3.81 0.21
C GLU A 22 -14.77 3.40 1.06
N SER A 23 -14.50 2.84 2.23
CA SER A 23 -15.52 2.33 3.17
C SER A 23 -14.93 2.11 4.55
N PRO A 24 -15.73 2.21 5.64
CA PRO A 24 -15.33 1.72 6.96
C PRO A 24 -15.26 0.19 7.06
N ASN A 25 -15.76 -0.55 6.06
CA ASN A 25 -15.70 -2.01 6.00
C ASN A 25 -14.50 -2.49 5.16
N GLY A 26 -13.70 -3.42 5.70
CA GLY A 26 -12.52 -3.97 5.05
C GLY A 26 -12.78 -4.73 3.74
N LEU A 27 -14.03 -5.15 3.49
CA LEU A 27 -14.47 -5.73 2.22
C LEU A 27 -14.35 -4.76 1.02
N ILE A 28 -13.99 -3.50 1.26
CA ILE A 28 -13.65 -2.55 0.19
C ILE A 28 -12.33 -2.88 -0.49
N LEU A 29 -11.37 -3.48 0.22
CA LEU A 29 -10.00 -3.65 -0.28
C LEU A 29 -9.92 -4.46 -1.60
N PRO A 30 -10.69 -5.56 -1.78
CA PRO A 30 -10.72 -6.29 -3.06
C PRO A 30 -11.27 -5.48 -4.23
N ARG A 31 -12.05 -4.42 -3.98
CA ARG A 31 -12.62 -3.57 -5.05
C ARG A 31 -11.57 -2.78 -5.82
N VAL A 32 -10.30 -2.82 -5.40
CA VAL A 32 -9.19 -2.34 -6.24
C VAL A 32 -9.13 -3.09 -7.58
N ALA A 33 -9.72 -4.29 -7.69
CA ALA A 33 -9.84 -5.03 -8.94
C ALA A 33 -10.96 -4.52 -9.88
N ASP A 34 -11.89 -3.71 -9.38
CA ASP A 34 -13.00 -3.16 -10.17
C ASP A 34 -12.48 -2.14 -11.21
N ALA A 35 -13.14 -2.05 -12.37
CA ALA A 35 -12.78 -1.12 -13.42
C ALA A 35 -12.74 0.35 -12.92
N GLY A 36 -11.72 1.08 -13.36
CA GLY A 36 -11.51 2.49 -13.02
C GLY A 36 -11.00 2.77 -11.60
N ILE A 37 -10.91 1.79 -10.71
CA ILE A 37 -10.43 1.97 -9.33
C ILE A 37 -8.90 1.90 -9.28
N GLY A 38 -8.24 3.03 -9.02
CA GLY A 38 -6.79 3.11 -8.82
C GLY A 38 -6.35 2.73 -7.41
N ALA A 39 -7.22 2.93 -6.40
CA ALA A 39 -6.99 2.48 -5.04
C ALA A 39 -8.30 2.16 -4.31
N ALA A 40 -8.24 1.20 -3.39
CA ALA A 40 -9.30 0.92 -2.43
C ALA A 40 -8.80 1.23 -1.01
N ILE A 41 -9.53 2.05 -0.26
CA ILE A 41 -9.16 2.52 1.08
C ILE A 41 -10.17 2.02 2.12
N TRP A 42 -9.67 1.20 3.05
CA TRP A 42 -10.39 0.85 4.27
C TRP A 42 -10.19 1.94 5.33
N ARG A 43 -11.24 2.72 5.56
CA ARG A 43 -11.34 3.80 6.55
C ARG A 43 -11.60 3.24 7.95
N ARG A 44 -10.71 2.36 8.42
CA ARG A 44 -10.81 1.73 9.73
C ARG A 44 -10.34 2.67 10.85
N SER A 45 -10.85 2.41 12.05
CA SER A 45 -10.34 3.02 13.28
C SER A 45 -9.63 1.96 14.10
N LEU A 46 -8.40 2.25 14.54
CA LEU A 46 -7.76 1.45 15.57
C LEU A 46 -8.50 1.64 16.89
N SER A 47 -8.51 0.62 17.75
CA SER A 47 -9.03 0.82 19.11
C SER A 47 -8.20 1.88 19.83
N PRO A 48 -8.79 2.70 20.73
CA PRO A 48 -8.05 3.76 21.42
C PRO A 48 -6.83 3.24 22.20
N GLY A 49 -6.94 2.05 22.81
CA GLY A 49 -5.82 1.41 23.50
C GLY A 49 -4.70 1.02 22.54
N PHE A 50 -5.04 0.47 21.37
CA PHE A 50 -4.05 0.07 20.36
C PHE A 50 -3.36 1.26 19.72
N ALA A 51 -4.11 2.29 19.33
CA ALA A 51 -3.53 3.52 18.80
C ALA A 51 -2.53 4.15 19.80
N ARG A 52 -2.92 4.28 21.07
CA ARG A 52 -2.07 4.82 22.12
C ARG A 52 -0.79 3.98 22.32
N TRP A 53 -0.95 2.66 22.41
CA TRP A 53 0.19 1.76 22.58
C TRP A 53 1.21 1.91 21.46
N VAL A 54 0.80 1.95 20.18
CA VAL A 54 1.73 2.15 19.06
C VAL A 54 2.41 3.53 19.14
N ASP A 55 1.66 4.58 19.45
CA ASP A 55 2.19 5.95 19.52
C ASP A 55 3.23 6.13 20.64
N GLU A 56 3.09 5.36 21.73
CA GLU A 56 3.97 5.40 22.92
C GLU A 56 5.24 4.53 22.77
N ILE A 57 5.36 3.71 21.72
CA ILE A 57 6.59 2.92 21.49
C ILE A 57 7.80 3.87 21.36
N PRO A 58 8.87 3.71 22.16
CA PRO A 58 10.10 4.48 22.00
C PRO A 58 10.68 4.33 20.59
N LEU A 59 11.28 5.38 20.04
CA LEU A 59 11.71 5.38 18.63
C LEU A 59 12.74 4.28 18.34
N GLU A 60 13.63 4.04 19.29
CA GLU A 60 14.66 3.00 19.28
C GLU A 60 14.08 1.58 19.38
N GLN A 61 12.84 1.43 19.83
CA GLN A 61 12.13 0.15 19.93
C GLN A 61 11.14 -0.09 18.79
N LEU A 62 10.98 0.86 17.87
CA LEU A 62 10.13 0.66 16.69
C LEU A 62 10.70 -0.49 15.84
N PRO A 63 9.91 -1.55 15.58
CA PRO A 63 10.39 -2.69 14.82
C PRO A 63 10.64 -2.32 13.36
N ALA A 64 11.69 -2.92 12.80
CA ALA A 64 12.02 -2.83 11.38
C ALA A 64 12.16 -4.23 10.79
N LEU A 65 11.53 -4.46 9.64
CA LEU A 65 11.54 -5.74 8.93
C LEU A 65 11.49 -5.47 7.43
N ARG A 66 12.40 -6.07 6.68
CA ARG A 66 12.30 -6.17 5.23
C ARG A 66 12.61 -7.60 4.83
N SER A 67 11.59 -8.34 4.40
CA SER A 67 11.73 -9.78 4.13
C SER A 67 10.75 -10.26 3.07
N VAL A 68 11.13 -11.33 2.38
CA VAL A 68 10.22 -12.17 1.59
C VAL A 68 9.64 -13.21 2.53
N VAL A 69 8.33 -13.20 2.72
CA VAL A 69 7.65 -14.06 3.71
C VAL A 69 6.44 -14.74 3.10
N GLY A 70 6.28 -16.03 3.44
CA GLY A 70 5.02 -16.74 3.23
C GLY A 70 4.00 -16.38 4.30
N LEU A 71 2.70 -16.48 3.99
CA LEU A 71 1.62 -16.02 4.87
C LEU A 71 1.66 -16.63 6.28
N ARG A 72 2.04 -17.90 6.40
CA ARG A 72 2.13 -18.62 7.68
C ARG A 72 3.25 -18.09 8.60
N SER A 73 4.21 -17.34 8.06
CA SER A 73 5.38 -16.87 8.79
C SER A 73 5.35 -15.38 9.10
N VAL A 74 4.33 -14.64 8.62
CA VAL A 74 4.24 -13.18 8.79
C VAL A 74 4.26 -12.80 10.27
N GLU A 75 3.39 -13.41 11.07
CA GLU A 75 3.27 -13.11 12.50
C GLU A 75 4.58 -13.37 13.24
N SER A 76 5.19 -14.55 13.06
CA SER A 76 6.49 -14.88 13.64
C SER A 76 7.62 -13.94 13.20
N ALA A 77 7.60 -13.47 11.95
CA ALA A 77 8.59 -12.53 11.44
C ALA A 77 8.44 -11.15 12.10
N VAL A 78 7.21 -10.68 12.30
CA VAL A 78 6.93 -9.44 13.04
C VAL A 78 7.36 -9.58 14.50
N HIS A 79 7.05 -10.70 15.16
CA HIS A 79 7.55 -10.95 16.52
C HIS A 79 9.07 -10.92 16.59
N THR A 80 9.76 -11.53 15.63
CA THR A 80 11.23 -11.52 15.57
C THR A 80 11.76 -10.09 15.42
N ALA A 81 11.15 -9.28 14.56
CA ALA A 81 11.52 -7.87 14.40
C ALA A 81 11.33 -7.06 15.69
N CYS A 82 10.24 -7.31 16.42
CA CYS A 82 10.00 -6.70 17.73
C CYS A 82 11.02 -7.17 18.79
N ASP A 83 11.42 -8.43 18.79
CA ASP A 83 12.47 -8.92 19.69
C ASP A 83 13.81 -8.25 19.39
N ILE A 84 14.17 -8.08 18.11
CA ILE A 84 15.39 -7.39 17.67
C ILE A 84 15.39 -5.91 18.09
N SER A 85 14.24 -5.23 18.00
CA SER A 85 14.11 -3.83 18.44
C SER A 85 13.99 -3.68 19.96
N GLY A 86 13.91 -4.79 20.71
CA GLY A 86 13.71 -4.76 22.16
C GLY A 86 12.30 -4.33 22.59
N LEU A 87 11.32 -4.37 21.68
CA LEU A 87 9.91 -4.09 22.02
C LEU A 87 9.36 -5.22 22.92
N PRO A 88 8.95 -4.93 24.16
CA PRO A 88 8.52 -5.95 25.11
C PRO A 88 7.38 -6.83 24.61
N ARG A 89 7.35 -8.09 25.07
CA ARG A 89 6.23 -9.01 24.83
C ARG A 89 4.99 -8.55 25.59
N GLY A 90 3.82 -8.78 25.01
CA GLY A 90 2.54 -8.45 25.63
C GLY A 90 1.41 -8.44 24.61
N GLU A 91 0.18 -8.41 25.10
CA GLU A 91 -1.04 -8.55 24.29
C GLU A 91 -1.09 -7.57 23.11
N MET A 92 -0.67 -6.32 23.31
CA MET A 92 -0.70 -5.30 22.26
C MET A 92 0.30 -5.57 21.12
N ARG A 93 1.46 -6.14 21.46
CA ARG A 93 2.44 -6.60 20.46
C ARG A 93 1.91 -7.78 19.67
N ASP A 94 1.19 -8.69 20.33
CA ASP A 94 0.57 -9.84 19.68
C ASP A 94 -0.57 -9.38 18.74
N LEU A 95 -1.42 -8.46 19.19
CA LEU A 95 -2.44 -7.82 18.36
C LEU A 95 -1.84 -7.12 17.13
N PHE A 96 -0.68 -6.46 17.29
CA PHE A 96 0.03 -5.83 16.17
C PHE A 96 0.52 -6.84 15.13
N ALA A 97 1.15 -7.93 15.58
CA ALA A 97 1.63 -8.98 14.70
C ALA A 97 0.48 -9.70 13.98
N SER A 98 -0.59 -10.04 14.72
CA SER A 98 -1.82 -10.60 14.19
C SER A 98 -2.51 -9.66 13.17
N ASP A 99 -2.57 -8.35 13.42
CA ASP A 99 -3.16 -7.39 12.48
C ASP A 99 -2.38 -7.35 11.16
N ILE A 100 -1.04 -7.29 11.20
CA ILE A 100 -0.20 -7.36 10.01
C ILE A 100 -0.42 -8.69 9.26
N ALA A 101 -0.52 -9.81 9.98
CA ALA A 101 -0.78 -11.11 9.37
C ALA A 101 -2.16 -11.16 8.68
N ALA A 102 -3.19 -10.56 9.28
CA ALA A 102 -4.52 -10.47 8.68
C ALA A 102 -4.52 -9.59 7.41
N LEU A 103 -3.83 -8.44 7.45
CA LEU A 103 -3.67 -7.59 6.25
C LEU A 103 -2.91 -8.32 5.15
N ALA A 104 -1.87 -9.09 5.50
CA ALA A 104 -1.14 -9.92 4.56
C ALA A 104 -2.03 -10.99 3.91
N LEU A 105 -2.91 -11.65 4.68
CA LEU A 105 -3.86 -12.62 4.14
C LEU A 105 -4.86 -11.98 3.16
N VAL A 106 -5.39 -10.81 3.49
CA VAL A 106 -6.30 -10.08 2.58
C VAL A 106 -5.57 -9.68 1.30
N PHE A 107 -4.38 -9.08 1.43
CA PHE A 107 -3.62 -8.62 0.28
C PHE A 107 -3.15 -9.77 -0.61
N ALA A 108 -2.73 -10.90 -0.03
CA ALA A 108 -2.34 -12.09 -0.78
C ALA A 108 -3.45 -12.62 -1.68
N GLN A 109 -4.71 -12.51 -1.26
CA GLN A 109 -5.85 -12.88 -2.11
C GLN A 109 -6.03 -11.90 -3.26
N VAL A 110 -5.94 -10.59 -2.99
CA VAL A 110 -6.08 -9.54 -4.01
C VAL A 110 -4.94 -9.58 -5.03
N ALA A 111 -3.70 -9.71 -4.58
CA ALA A 111 -2.52 -9.83 -5.42
C ALA A 111 -2.35 -11.25 -6.00
N ALA A 112 -3.22 -12.18 -5.62
CA ALA A 112 -3.13 -13.61 -5.87
C ALA A 112 -1.79 -14.25 -5.45
N SER A 113 -0.94 -13.62 -4.64
CA SER A 113 0.42 -14.10 -4.33
C SER A 113 0.52 -14.70 -2.92
N PRO A 114 0.94 -15.97 -2.75
CA PRO A 114 1.11 -16.60 -1.43
C PRO A 114 2.41 -16.18 -0.71
N VAL A 115 3.30 -15.49 -1.42
CA VAL A 115 4.56 -14.96 -0.89
C VAL A 115 4.59 -13.46 -1.13
N LEU A 116 4.95 -12.70 -0.09
CA LEU A 116 4.92 -11.25 -0.10
C LEU A 116 6.28 -10.69 0.28
N HIS A 117 6.66 -9.56 -0.31
CA HIS A 117 7.63 -8.67 0.32
C HIS A 117 6.92 -7.90 1.41
N LEU A 118 7.31 -8.14 2.66
CA LEU A 118 6.86 -7.37 3.82
C LEU A 118 7.93 -6.33 4.15
N ARG A 119 7.52 -5.07 4.19
CA ARG A 119 8.32 -3.96 4.69
C ARG A 119 7.60 -3.30 5.85
N LEU A 120 8.21 -3.35 7.02
CA LEU A 120 7.84 -2.63 8.22
C LEU A 120 9.02 -1.74 8.60
N GLU A 121 8.82 -0.45 8.79
CA GLU A 121 9.92 0.45 9.12
C GLU A 121 9.47 1.70 9.89
N ALA A 122 10.37 2.23 10.70
CA ALA A 122 10.27 3.59 11.23
C ALA A 122 10.81 4.59 10.20
N VAL A 123 9.91 5.36 9.59
CA VAL A 123 10.25 6.45 8.70
C VAL A 123 10.38 7.73 9.51
N THR A 124 11.56 8.33 9.50
CA THR A 124 11.88 9.63 10.11
C THR A 124 12.35 10.66 9.09
N THR A 125 12.37 10.30 7.80
CA THR A 125 12.88 11.11 6.69
C THR A 125 11.83 11.27 5.59
N ASP A 126 12.03 12.24 4.69
CA ASP A 126 11.13 12.53 3.57
C ASP A 126 11.35 11.64 2.33
N ALA A 127 11.62 10.36 2.53
CA ALA A 127 11.66 9.42 1.40
C ALA A 127 10.28 9.40 0.72
N CYS A 128 10.26 9.43 -0.62
CA CYS A 128 9.03 9.40 -1.43
C CYS A 128 8.08 10.61 -1.22
N ARG A 129 8.62 11.82 -0.99
CA ARG A 129 7.85 13.08 -0.86
C ARG A 129 7.19 13.59 -2.16
N ARG A 130 7.65 13.11 -3.32
CA ARG A 130 7.08 13.47 -4.62
C ARG A 130 5.92 12.54 -4.93
N TYR A 131 4.86 13.09 -5.49
CA TYR A 131 3.76 12.29 -6.02
C TYR A 131 4.29 11.40 -7.15
N HIS A 132 3.97 10.11 -7.10
CA HIS A 132 4.42 9.10 -8.04
C HIS A 132 3.42 7.94 -8.08
N ILE A 133 3.64 7.03 -9.02
CA ILE A 133 3.02 5.70 -9.05
C ILE A 133 4.17 4.70 -8.92
N ASP A 134 4.00 3.71 -8.06
CA ASP A 134 5.02 2.68 -7.86
C ASP A 134 5.13 1.77 -9.08
N ARG A 135 6.36 1.37 -9.45
CA ARG A 135 6.60 0.40 -10.52
C ARG A 135 6.45 -1.03 -10.00
N MET A 136 5.20 -1.47 -9.88
CA MET A 136 4.80 -2.79 -9.38
C MET A 136 3.32 -3.06 -9.69
N PRO A 137 2.81 -4.30 -9.51
CA PRO A 137 1.41 -4.59 -9.83
C PRO A 137 0.44 -3.88 -8.88
N SER A 138 0.59 -4.12 -7.59
CA SER A 138 -0.25 -3.54 -6.54
C SER A 138 0.47 -3.57 -5.19
N ARG A 139 0.18 -2.60 -4.32
CA ARG A 139 0.77 -2.49 -2.97
C ARG A 139 -0.33 -2.30 -1.93
N LEU A 140 -0.24 -3.00 -0.81
CA LEU A 140 -0.94 -2.62 0.40
C LEU A 140 -0.08 -1.66 1.23
N VAL A 141 -0.66 -0.58 1.74
CA VAL A 141 -0.01 0.35 2.67
C VAL A 141 -0.85 0.61 3.92
N CYS A 142 -0.17 0.75 5.06
CA CYS A 142 -0.76 1.18 6.34
C CYS A 142 0.29 1.98 7.13
N SER A 143 -0.12 3.04 7.82
CA SER A 143 0.75 3.76 8.78
C SER A 143 0.16 3.58 10.16
N TYR A 144 0.76 2.74 11.02
CA TYR A 144 0.23 2.48 12.36
C TYR A 144 0.44 3.67 13.30
N ARG A 145 1.58 4.34 13.15
CA ARG A 145 1.92 5.58 13.85
C ARG A 145 2.26 6.66 12.83
N GLY A 146 1.89 7.89 13.13
CA GLY A 146 2.14 9.03 12.25
C GLY A 146 1.25 9.04 11.00
N PRO A 147 1.43 10.04 10.12
CA PRO A 147 0.46 10.31 9.08
C PRO A 147 0.45 9.28 7.95
N GLY A 148 -0.73 9.00 7.39
CA GLY A 148 -0.92 8.05 6.29
C GLY A 148 -0.70 8.65 4.90
N THR A 149 -0.60 7.76 3.91
CA THR A 149 -0.38 8.08 2.48
C THR A 149 -1.34 9.15 1.96
N GLN A 150 -0.82 10.02 1.09
CA GLN A 150 -1.59 11.07 0.40
C GLN A 150 -1.79 10.68 -1.06
N PHE A 151 -2.98 10.92 -1.59
CA PHE A 151 -3.36 10.66 -2.99
C PHE A 151 -3.68 11.96 -3.72
N ALA A 152 -3.38 11.99 -5.02
CA ALA A 152 -3.62 13.14 -5.89
C ALA A 152 -3.91 12.70 -7.33
N HIS A 153 -4.49 13.63 -8.09
CA HIS A 153 -4.54 13.59 -9.55
C HIS A 153 -3.55 14.57 -10.15
N GLU A 154 -3.21 14.35 -11.41
CA GLU A 154 -2.56 15.32 -12.28
C GLU A 154 -3.62 15.84 -13.25
N ASP A 155 -3.79 17.16 -13.36
CA ASP A 155 -4.68 17.77 -14.35
C ASP A 155 -4.03 17.86 -15.74
N ALA A 156 -4.74 18.41 -16.73
CA ALA A 156 -4.26 18.49 -18.10
C ALA A 156 -3.03 19.40 -18.26
N GLU A 157 -2.84 20.33 -17.33
CA GLU A 157 -1.72 21.27 -17.26
C GLU A 157 -0.54 20.73 -16.45
N GLY A 158 -0.65 19.52 -15.89
CA GLY A 158 0.39 18.89 -15.08
C GLY A 158 0.40 19.32 -13.61
N ASN A 159 -0.64 20.02 -13.13
CA ASN A 159 -0.74 20.39 -11.73
C ASN A 159 -1.23 19.21 -10.89
N ILE A 160 -0.64 19.09 -9.70
CA ILE A 160 -1.03 18.08 -8.72
C ILE A 160 -2.23 18.58 -7.92
N ILE A 161 -3.37 17.89 -8.04
CA ILE A 161 -4.61 18.16 -7.30
C ILE A 161 -4.77 17.12 -6.18
N PRO A 162 -4.61 17.49 -4.90
CA PRO A 162 -4.82 16.56 -3.79
C PRO A 162 -6.25 16.02 -3.76
N VAL A 163 -6.39 14.71 -3.56
CA VAL A 163 -7.69 14.03 -3.53
C VAL A 163 -8.05 13.66 -2.11
N THR A 164 -7.17 12.91 -1.43
CA THR A 164 -7.41 12.47 -0.07
C THR A 164 -6.12 12.15 0.67
N ARG A 165 -6.22 12.07 2.00
CA ARG A 165 -5.14 11.65 2.89
C ARG A 165 -5.66 10.57 3.82
N MET A 166 -4.83 9.56 4.05
CA MET A 166 -5.12 8.52 5.01
C MET A 166 -4.75 8.96 6.44
N LYS A 167 -5.57 8.54 7.41
CA LYS A 167 -5.26 8.65 8.84
C LYS A 167 -4.40 7.47 9.30
N SER A 168 -3.82 7.58 10.50
CA SER A 168 -3.14 6.45 11.14
C SER A 168 -4.08 5.25 11.26
N GLY A 169 -3.57 4.06 10.95
CA GLY A 169 -4.30 2.82 10.96
C GLY A 169 -5.15 2.56 9.73
N GLU A 170 -5.48 3.54 8.88
CA GLU A 170 -6.19 3.27 7.64
C GLU A 170 -5.32 2.45 6.68
N VAL A 171 -5.98 1.62 5.86
CA VAL A 171 -5.31 0.67 4.96
C VAL A 171 -5.73 0.97 3.54
N ALA A 172 -4.79 0.96 2.60
CA ALA A 172 -5.10 1.06 1.18
C ALA A 172 -4.43 -0.08 0.41
N ILE A 173 -5.13 -0.62 -0.59
CA ILE A 173 -4.49 -1.33 -1.70
C ILE A 173 -4.55 -0.41 -2.91
N MET A 174 -3.41 -0.18 -3.57
CA MET A 174 -3.28 0.69 -4.73
C MET A 174 -2.62 -0.04 -5.90
N ARG A 175 -3.08 0.29 -7.11
CA ARG A 175 -2.49 -0.20 -8.36
C ARG A 175 -1.19 0.53 -8.65
N GLY A 176 -0.18 -0.18 -9.12
CA GLY A 176 1.04 0.42 -9.65
C GLY A 176 1.08 0.38 -11.18
N THR A 177 2.20 0.79 -11.77
CA THR A 177 2.34 0.85 -13.24
C THR A 177 2.42 -0.52 -13.91
N LEU A 178 2.58 -1.61 -13.15
CA LEU A 178 2.58 -2.99 -13.67
C LEU A 178 1.25 -3.71 -13.35
N TRP A 179 0.18 -2.97 -13.05
CA TRP A 179 -1.13 -3.58 -12.83
C TRP A 179 -1.54 -4.42 -14.06
N PRO A 180 -2.03 -5.66 -13.88
CA PRO A 180 -2.37 -6.52 -14.99
C PRO A 180 -3.62 -6.04 -15.74
N GLY A 181 -3.62 -6.15 -17.07
CA GLY A 181 -4.73 -5.76 -17.93
C GLY A 181 -4.45 -4.50 -18.74
N GLU A 182 -5.49 -3.92 -19.31
CA GLU A 182 -5.39 -2.76 -20.22
C GLU A 182 -5.48 -1.41 -19.48
N GLU A 183 -5.95 -1.41 -18.23
CA GLU A 183 -6.13 -0.17 -17.47
C GLU A 183 -4.81 0.36 -16.93
N VAL A 184 -4.57 1.66 -17.12
CA VAL A 184 -3.40 2.34 -16.59
C VAL A 184 -3.83 3.18 -15.39
N THR A 185 -3.18 2.97 -14.25
CA THR A 185 -3.40 3.82 -13.07
C THR A 185 -2.87 5.23 -13.31
N ARG A 186 -3.70 6.23 -12.97
CA ARG A 186 -3.35 7.66 -12.98
C ARG A 186 -3.54 8.29 -11.60
N LEU A 187 -3.72 7.45 -10.59
CA LEU A 187 -3.83 7.89 -9.21
C LEU A 187 -2.43 8.00 -8.60
N LEU A 188 -1.99 9.22 -8.37
CA LEU A 188 -0.69 9.49 -7.77
C LEU A 188 -0.76 9.30 -6.26
N HIS A 189 0.33 8.85 -5.65
CA HIS A 189 0.48 8.81 -4.20
C HIS A 189 1.83 9.35 -3.73
N ARG A 190 1.90 9.72 -2.46
CA ARG A 190 3.17 10.04 -1.78
C ARG A 190 3.10 9.73 -0.30
N SER A 191 4.28 9.60 0.30
CA SER A 191 4.40 9.69 1.76
C SER A 191 4.26 11.15 2.20
N PRO A 192 3.56 11.44 3.30
CA PRO A 192 3.50 12.79 3.86
C PRO A 192 4.89 13.29 4.24
N PRO A 193 5.21 14.58 4.00
CA PRO A 193 6.45 15.17 4.51
C PRO A 193 6.39 15.24 6.04
N ILE A 194 7.38 14.64 6.71
CA ILE A 194 7.49 14.61 8.18
C ILE A 194 8.88 15.03 8.67
N LYS A 195 9.84 15.26 7.78
CA LYS A 195 11.16 15.74 8.18
C LYS A 195 11.03 17.10 8.86
N GLY A 196 11.72 17.25 9.99
CA GLY A 196 11.72 18.49 10.77
C GLY A 196 10.48 18.69 11.66
N THR A 197 9.50 17.79 11.63
CA THR A 197 8.34 17.87 12.55
C THR A 197 8.59 17.17 13.88
N GLY A 198 9.69 16.41 14.00
CA GLY A 198 9.97 15.56 15.16
C GLY A 198 9.10 14.30 15.22
N GLN A 199 8.25 14.05 14.23
CA GLN A 199 7.40 12.87 14.15
C GLN A 199 8.16 11.67 13.57
N ALA A 200 7.82 10.48 14.05
CA ALA A 200 8.19 9.22 13.41
C ALA A 200 6.93 8.50 12.92
N ARG A 201 7.07 7.74 11.83
CA ARG A 201 5.98 7.02 11.21
C ARG A 201 6.31 5.53 11.16
N LEU A 202 5.52 4.69 11.80
CA LEU A 202 5.65 3.23 11.69
C LEU A 202 4.82 2.77 10.49
N PHE A 203 5.51 2.47 9.40
CA PHE A 203 4.91 2.22 8.09
C PHE A 203 5.00 0.75 7.71
N LEU A 204 3.88 0.20 7.24
CA LEU A 204 3.77 -1.12 6.62
C LEU A 204 3.53 -0.95 5.11
N ALA A 205 4.30 -1.69 4.31
CA ALA A 205 4.00 -1.97 2.92
C ALA A 205 4.08 -3.48 2.65
N LEU A 206 3.14 -3.99 1.86
CA LEU A 206 3.15 -5.36 1.33
C LEU A 206 3.09 -5.32 -0.19
N ASP A 207 3.98 -6.08 -0.83
CA ASP A 207 4.07 -6.22 -2.28
C ASP A 207 4.05 -7.71 -2.66
N PRO A 208 3.51 -8.11 -3.83
CA PRO A 208 3.69 -9.49 -4.30
C PRO A 208 5.17 -9.79 -4.52
N ALA A 209 5.66 -10.94 -4.05
CA ALA A 209 7.05 -11.36 -4.23
C ALA A 209 7.31 -12.13 -5.53
N ILE A 210 6.25 -12.57 -6.20
CA ILE A 210 6.30 -13.26 -7.49
C ILE A 210 5.62 -12.36 -8.50
N ASP A 211 6.28 -12.14 -9.64
CA ASP A 211 5.68 -11.42 -10.75
C ASP A 211 4.46 -12.20 -11.27
N PRO A 212 3.29 -11.57 -11.48
CA PRO A 212 2.16 -12.19 -12.16
C PRO A 212 2.54 -12.87 -13.49
N ASP A 213 3.52 -12.34 -14.23
CA ASP A 213 3.97 -12.89 -15.51
C ASP A 213 4.82 -14.16 -15.36
N ASP A 214 5.56 -14.30 -14.26
CA ASP A 214 6.34 -15.52 -13.98
C ASP A 214 5.43 -16.73 -13.68
N ARG A 215 4.16 -16.50 -13.35
CA ARG A 215 3.17 -17.58 -13.13
C ARG A 215 2.66 -18.20 -14.42
N ARG A 216 2.59 -17.46 -15.53
CA ARG A 216 2.20 -18.01 -16.85
C ARG A 216 3.27 -18.94 -17.44
N ARG A 217 4.48 -18.93 -16.89
CA ARG A 217 5.60 -19.79 -17.30
C ARG A 217 5.72 -21.08 -16.50
N LEU A 218 4.93 -21.20 -15.42
CA LEU A 218 4.94 -22.36 -14.51
C LEU A 218 3.76 -23.31 -14.73
N HIS A 219 2.94 -23.06 -15.75
CA HIS A 219 1.82 -23.90 -16.19
C HIS A 219 1.92 -24.20 -17.68
#